data_AF-A0A4Q3IN45-F1
#
_entry.id   AF-A0A4Q3IN45-F1
#
_cell.length_a   1.000
_cell.length_b   1.000
_cell.length_c   1.000
_cell.angle_alpha   90.00
_cell.angle_beta   90.00
_cell.angle_gamma   90.00
#
_symmetry.space_group_name_H-M   'P 1'
#
loop_
_entity.id
_entity.type
_entity.pdbx_description
1 polymer ?
#
loop_
_entity_poly.entity_id
_entity_poly.type
_entity_poly.pdbx_seq_one_letter_code
_entity_poly.pdbx_strand_id
1 'polypeptide(L)'
;VLKPAFQDACRKACEDLARETADGGPAVLLGLPWLEDGKLYNAYALLDGGLIQSVRFKVDLPNYGVFDEKRVFEPGPLPGPVVFRNHVRLGIPICEDIWGEEVVECIAETGGEILLVPNGSPFRRGVIEERLNVAVARVVESGLPMVYLNQLGGQDELVFEGASFVLNADRSFAQQLPAFREAIAITHWERGPDGWRCLPGEVAPIENGDEADYAACVLGLRDYVEKNRFPGVVLGLSGGIDSAICAAMAVDALGSERVRCVMMPYRFTSQESLDDAKACADALGVRYEIVPIAEPVEGFEHALAELFAGTNRGITEENLQSRVRGTLLMSISNKFGPMVVTTGNKSEMSCGYATLYGDMNGGYNPIKDLYKTRVFDACRWRNAH
;
A
#
# COMPACT_ATOMS: atom_id res chain seq x y z
N VAL A 1 15.51 5.67 7.50
CA VAL A 1 16.01 6.97 6.99
C VAL A 1 17.16 7.56 7.82
N LEU A 2 17.09 7.58 9.16
CA LEU A 2 18.13 8.19 10.01
C LEU A 2 19.52 7.52 10.02
N LYS A 3 19.69 6.35 9.40
CA LYS A 3 21.00 5.69 9.32
C LYS A 3 21.88 6.45 8.33
N PRO A 4 23.06 6.97 8.72
CA PRO A 4 23.92 7.73 7.80
C PRO A 4 24.25 6.97 6.52
N ALA A 5 24.58 5.68 6.62
CA ALA A 5 24.85 4.84 5.45
C ALA A 5 23.69 4.76 4.44
N PHE A 6 22.43 4.89 4.89
CA PHE A 6 21.27 4.95 3.99
C PHE A 6 21.19 6.31 3.30
N GLN A 7 21.44 7.40 4.02
CA GLN A 7 21.46 8.76 3.47
C GLN A 7 22.57 8.90 2.42
N ASP A 8 23.76 8.40 2.71
CA ASP A 8 24.90 8.38 1.80
C ASP A 8 24.58 7.55 0.53
N ALA A 9 23.93 6.40 0.70
CA ALA A 9 23.51 5.57 -0.43
C ALA A 9 22.48 6.29 -1.32
N CYS A 10 21.48 6.95 -0.73
CA CYS A 10 20.50 7.75 -1.47
C CYS A 10 21.17 8.93 -2.20
N ARG A 11 22.06 9.65 -1.51
CA ARG A 11 22.80 10.77 -2.09
C ARG A 11 23.65 10.32 -3.27
N LYS A 12 24.39 9.22 -3.11
CA LYS A 12 25.19 8.63 -4.18
C LYS A 12 24.33 8.20 -5.37
N ALA A 13 23.21 7.51 -5.14
CA ALA A 13 22.32 7.10 -6.22
C ALA A 13 21.74 8.31 -6.99
N CYS A 14 21.43 9.40 -6.29
CA CYS A 14 20.97 10.65 -6.90
C CYS A 14 22.07 11.30 -7.76
N GLU A 15 23.32 11.36 -7.28
CA GLU A 15 24.46 11.88 -8.04
C GLU A 15 24.81 10.99 -9.24
N ASP A 16 24.69 9.68 -9.10
CA ASP A 16 24.90 8.72 -10.18
C ASP A 16 23.84 8.94 -11.28
N LEU A 17 22.55 9.03 -10.91
CA LEU A 17 21.46 9.32 -11.85
C LEU A 17 21.57 10.71 -12.48
N ALA A 18 22.03 11.71 -11.73
CA ALA A 18 22.27 13.04 -12.27
C ALA A 18 23.26 13.00 -13.43
N ARG A 19 24.36 12.24 -13.28
CA ARG A 19 25.37 12.09 -14.34
C ARG A 19 24.84 11.40 -15.60
N GLU A 20 23.85 10.52 -15.46
CA GLU A 20 23.19 9.88 -16.61
C GLU A 20 22.42 10.89 -17.47
N THR A 21 21.94 12.01 -16.89
CA THR A 21 21.25 13.08 -17.64
C THR A 21 22.18 13.97 -18.51
N ALA A 22 23.49 13.67 -18.56
CA ALA A 22 24.47 14.44 -19.32
C ALA A 22 24.43 14.19 -20.84
N ASP A 23 23.68 13.19 -21.29
CA ASP A 23 23.55 12.78 -22.69
C ASP A 23 22.68 13.71 -23.54
N GLY A 24 22.10 14.75 -22.93
CA GLY A 24 21.15 15.66 -23.58
C GLY A 24 19.71 15.15 -23.58
N GLY A 25 19.44 14.03 -22.91
CA GLY A 25 18.14 13.41 -22.73
C GLY A 25 17.21 14.16 -21.76
N PRO A 26 16.20 13.47 -21.20
CA PRO A 26 15.24 14.08 -20.29
C PRO A 26 15.89 14.44 -18.94
N ALA A 27 15.42 15.54 -18.37
CA ALA A 27 15.66 15.82 -16.95
C ALA A 27 14.81 14.89 -16.09
N VAL A 28 15.27 14.62 -14.87
CA VAL A 28 14.58 13.76 -13.90
C VAL A 28 14.30 14.54 -12.63
N LEU A 29 13.10 14.39 -12.10
CA LEU A 29 12.78 14.81 -10.74
C LEU A 29 12.68 13.58 -9.84
N LEU A 30 13.38 13.59 -8.70
CA LEU A 30 13.50 12.43 -7.81
C LEU A 30 13.30 12.81 -6.35
N GLY A 31 12.47 12.02 -5.65
CA GLY A 31 12.27 12.13 -4.20
C GLY A 31 13.31 11.35 -3.41
N LEU A 32 13.87 11.95 -2.37
CA LEU A 32 14.89 11.35 -1.51
C LEU A 32 15.02 12.05 -0.15
N PRO A 33 15.54 11.37 0.88
CA PRO A 33 16.05 12.06 2.05
C PRO A 33 17.31 12.86 1.69
N TRP A 34 17.39 14.11 2.11
CA TRP A 34 18.52 15.01 1.82
C TRP A 34 19.13 15.55 3.10
N LEU A 35 20.41 15.26 3.34
CA LEU A 35 21.15 15.81 4.47
C LEU A 35 21.89 17.07 4.03
N GLU A 36 21.60 18.21 4.65
CA GLU A 36 22.23 19.49 4.39
C GLU A 36 22.42 20.26 5.70
N ASP A 37 23.61 20.80 5.93
CA ASP A 37 23.96 21.55 7.14
C ASP A 37 23.59 20.85 8.46
N GLY A 38 23.71 19.51 8.48
CA GLY A 38 23.40 18.67 9.64
C GLY A 38 21.90 18.42 9.87
N LYS A 39 21.03 18.90 8.98
CA LYS A 39 19.58 18.69 9.00
C LYS A 39 19.15 17.76 7.89
N LEU A 40 18.18 16.91 8.18
CA LEU A 40 17.64 15.94 7.24
C LEU A 40 16.28 16.43 6.72
N TYR A 41 16.10 16.42 5.41
CA TYR A 41 14.89 16.91 4.74
C TYR A 41 14.22 15.80 3.91
N ASN A 42 12.89 15.84 3.84
CA ASN A 42 12.13 15.16 2.79
C ASN A 42 12.22 16.03 1.54
N ALA A 43 12.91 15.56 0.49
CA ALA A 43 13.34 16.41 -0.59
C ALA A 43 12.97 15.89 -1.98
N TYR A 44 12.91 16.80 -2.94
CA TYR A 44 12.75 16.51 -4.36
C TYR A 44 13.85 17.24 -5.15
N ALA A 45 14.69 16.48 -5.87
CA ALA A 45 15.83 16.99 -6.61
C ALA A 45 15.56 17.03 -8.12
N LEU A 46 15.90 18.14 -8.77
CA LEU A 46 15.92 18.29 -10.23
C LEU A 46 17.30 17.92 -10.76
N LEU A 47 17.34 16.89 -11.58
CA LEU A 47 18.55 16.35 -12.22
C LEU A 47 18.51 16.71 -13.70
N ASP A 48 19.47 17.48 -14.18
CA ASP A 48 19.55 17.86 -15.59
C ASP A 48 20.99 18.17 -16.01
N GLY A 49 21.35 17.78 -17.24
CA GLY A 49 22.65 18.12 -17.85
C GLY A 49 23.85 17.58 -17.08
N GLY A 50 23.70 16.45 -16.39
CA GLY A 50 24.79 15.85 -15.59
C GLY A 50 24.87 16.34 -14.15
N LEU A 51 23.97 17.22 -13.71
CA LEU A 51 24.06 17.92 -12.43
C LEU A 51 22.74 17.87 -11.65
N ILE A 52 22.85 18.01 -10.32
CA ILE A 52 21.72 18.33 -9.45
C ILE A 52 21.50 19.85 -9.54
N GLN A 53 20.52 20.28 -10.34
CA GLN A 53 20.26 21.69 -10.63
C GLN A 53 19.64 22.43 -9.43
N SER A 54 18.76 21.75 -8.72
CA SER A 54 18.07 22.32 -7.57
C SER A 54 17.50 21.23 -6.67
N VAL A 55 17.33 21.53 -5.40
CA VAL A 55 16.63 20.67 -4.44
C VAL A 55 15.53 21.48 -3.76
N ARG A 56 14.38 20.85 -3.56
CA ARG A 56 13.24 21.39 -2.82
C ARG A 56 13.02 20.54 -1.58
N PHE A 57 12.72 21.20 -0.47
CA PHE A 57 12.44 20.56 0.80
C PHE A 57 10.97 20.74 1.12
N LYS A 58 10.33 19.66 1.57
CA LYS A 58 8.95 19.67 2.02
C LYS A 58 8.78 20.63 3.19
N VAL A 59 7.74 21.45 3.17
CA VAL A 59 7.49 22.47 4.20
C VAL A 59 6.57 21.92 5.27
N ASP A 60 5.41 21.39 4.86
CA ASP A 60 4.44 20.80 5.78
C ASP A 60 4.74 19.31 6.00
N LEU A 61 5.21 19.00 7.20
CA LEU A 61 5.55 17.64 7.59
C LEU A 61 4.38 16.99 8.36
N PRO A 62 3.66 16.01 7.78
CA PRO A 62 2.56 15.34 8.47
C PRO A 62 3.07 14.62 9.72
N ASN A 63 2.33 14.78 10.82
CA ASN A 63 2.59 14.09 12.08
C ASN A 63 1.28 13.62 12.73
N TYR A 64 0.39 13.07 11.89
CA TYR A 64 -0.93 12.55 12.24
C TYR A 64 -1.22 11.26 11.45
N GLY A 65 -2.14 10.45 11.96
CA GLY A 65 -2.51 9.19 11.32
C GLY A 65 -1.34 8.22 11.25
N VAL A 66 -0.89 7.92 10.03
CA VAL A 66 0.21 6.96 9.74
C VAL A 66 1.57 7.63 9.55
N PHE A 67 1.63 8.96 9.62
CA PHE A 67 2.83 9.74 9.35
C PHE A 67 3.42 10.33 10.62
N ASP A 68 4.75 10.24 10.75
CA ASP A 68 5.56 10.81 11.83
C ASP A 68 6.75 11.60 11.25
N GLU A 69 6.54 12.43 10.22
CA GLU A 69 7.65 13.05 9.50
C GLU A 69 8.45 14.03 10.38
N LYS A 70 7.82 14.72 11.33
CA LYS A 70 8.51 15.64 12.28
C LYS A 70 9.48 14.92 13.22
N ARG A 71 9.40 13.59 13.33
CA ARG A 71 10.38 12.76 14.06
C ARG A 71 11.66 12.54 13.25
N VAL A 72 11.60 12.66 11.93
CA VAL A 72 12.67 12.26 11.00
C VAL A 72 13.27 13.44 10.27
N PHE A 73 12.44 14.42 9.88
CA PHE A 73 12.80 15.50 9.00
C PHE A 73 12.60 16.86 9.65
N GLU A 74 13.42 17.82 9.23
CA GLU A 74 13.24 19.24 9.46
C GLU A 74 12.40 19.85 8.32
N PRO A 75 11.53 20.83 8.60
CA PRO A 75 10.75 21.50 7.56
C PRO A 75 11.65 22.40 6.70
N GLY A 76 11.36 22.43 5.39
CA GLY A 76 11.95 23.38 4.45
C GLY A 76 11.43 24.81 4.64
N PRO A 77 12.12 25.82 4.08
CA PRO A 77 11.56 27.17 3.95
C PRO A 77 10.47 27.20 2.87
N LEU A 78 9.60 28.22 2.89
CA LEU A 78 8.63 28.45 1.82
C LEU A 78 9.34 28.53 0.45
N PRO A 79 8.93 27.72 -0.54
CA PRO A 79 9.67 27.58 -1.80
C PRO A 79 9.15 28.53 -2.88
N GLY A 80 10.07 29.16 -3.62
CA GLY A 80 9.78 29.65 -4.97
C GLY A 80 9.93 28.55 -6.03
N PRO A 81 9.58 28.82 -7.31
CA PRO A 81 9.74 27.84 -8.38
C PRO A 81 11.22 27.53 -8.68
N VAL A 82 11.47 26.36 -9.27
CA VAL A 82 12.77 26.01 -9.86
C VAL A 82 12.78 26.40 -11.33
N VAL A 83 13.89 26.96 -11.82
CA VAL A 83 14.04 27.30 -13.24
C VAL A 83 14.53 26.08 -13.98
N PHE A 84 13.70 25.61 -14.92
CA PHE A 84 14.02 24.55 -15.86
C PHE A 84 14.24 25.13 -17.26
N ARG A 85 14.83 24.33 -18.16
CA ARG A 85 15.17 24.67 -19.55
C ARG A 85 14.18 25.65 -20.20
N ASN A 86 14.70 26.60 -20.99
CA ASN A 86 13.91 27.67 -21.61
C ASN A 86 13.19 28.58 -20.59
N HIS A 87 13.75 28.71 -19.38
CA HIS A 87 13.25 29.56 -18.31
C HIS A 87 11.84 29.18 -17.80
N VAL A 88 11.44 27.92 -17.94
CA VAL A 88 10.17 27.44 -17.38
C VAL A 88 10.28 27.35 -15.87
N ARG A 89 9.34 27.96 -15.15
CA ARG A 89 9.36 28.03 -13.68
C ARG A 89 8.44 26.98 -13.06
N LEU A 90 9.01 25.86 -12.62
CA LEU A 90 8.28 24.73 -12.06
C LEU A 90 8.10 24.90 -10.55
N GLY A 91 6.86 24.90 -10.08
CA GLY A 91 6.52 24.75 -8.67
C GLY A 91 6.56 23.29 -8.26
N ILE A 92 7.15 22.97 -7.11
CA ILE A 92 7.29 21.59 -6.63
C ILE A 92 6.88 21.50 -5.15
N PRO A 93 5.59 21.70 -4.83
CA PRO A 93 5.08 21.37 -3.50
C PRO A 93 5.08 19.85 -3.33
N ILE A 94 5.48 19.33 -2.18
CA ILE A 94 5.62 17.89 -1.93
C ILE A 94 4.48 17.41 -1.03
N CYS A 95 3.60 16.57 -1.60
CA CYS A 95 2.51 15.90 -0.89
C CYS A 95 1.69 16.84 0.01
N GLU A 96 1.89 16.79 1.32
CA GLU A 96 1.17 17.61 2.31
C GLU A 96 1.26 19.13 2.08
N ASP A 97 2.28 19.60 1.37
CA ASP A 97 2.42 21.01 1.01
C ASP A 97 1.20 21.59 0.24
N ILE A 98 0.39 20.76 -0.43
CA ILE A 98 -0.82 21.23 -1.13
C ILE A 98 -2.08 21.27 -0.25
N TRP A 99 -2.03 20.75 0.98
CA TRP A 99 -3.21 20.72 1.87
C TRP A 99 -3.48 22.08 2.50
N GLY A 100 -2.43 22.87 2.73
CA GLY A 100 -2.52 24.29 3.03
C GLY A 100 -2.39 25.18 1.79
N GLU A 101 -2.55 26.48 1.97
CA GLU A 101 -2.49 27.48 0.90
C GLU A 101 -1.07 28.04 0.72
N GLU A 102 -0.33 28.22 1.82
CA GLU A 102 0.90 29.02 1.90
C GLU A 102 1.99 28.63 0.89
N VAL A 103 2.23 27.32 0.69
CA VAL A 103 3.29 26.84 -0.21
C VAL A 103 2.93 27.14 -1.67
N VAL A 104 1.68 26.86 -2.05
CA VAL A 104 1.21 27.07 -3.42
C VAL A 104 1.10 28.57 -3.73
N GLU A 105 0.63 29.36 -2.76
CA GLU A 105 0.60 30.83 -2.84
C GLU A 105 2.01 31.39 -3.07
N CYS A 106 2.99 31.01 -2.23
CA CYS A 106 4.37 31.48 -2.37
C CYS A 106 4.97 31.13 -3.74
N ILE A 107 4.74 29.91 -4.22
CA ILE A 107 5.17 29.48 -5.57
C ILE A 107 4.53 30.36 -6.64
N ALA A 108 3.22 30.59 -6.58
CA ALA A 108 2.48 31.37 -7.57
C ALA A 108 2.92 32.84 -7.58
N GLU A 109 3.00 33.48 -6.41
CA GLU A 109 3.40 34.89 -6.26
C GLU A 109 4.85 35.16 -6.66
N THR A 110 5.72 34.16 -6.50
CA THR A 110 7.11 34.22 -6.97
C THR A 110 7.29 33.75 -8.42
N GLY A 111 6.17 33.48 -9.11
CA GLY A 111 6.11 33.28 -10.55
C GLY A 111 6.17 31.83 -11.02
N GLY A 112 5.67 30.88 -10.23
CA GLY A 112 5.43 29.52 -10.72
C GLY A 112 4.54 29.51 -11.97
N GLU A 113 4.75 28.52 -12.83
CA GLU A 113 4.03 28.38 -14.09
C GLU A 113 3.31 27.03 -14.22
N ILE A 114 3.83 25.99 -13.58
CA ILE A 114 3.26 24.63 -13.52
C ILE A 114 3.55 24.07 -12.14
N LEU A 115 2.58 23.43 -11.49
CA LEU A 115 2.78 22.70 -10.25
C LEU A 115 3.04 21.22 -10.54
N LEU A 116 4.15 20.68 -10.04
CA LEU A 116 4.50 19.26 -10.09
C LEU A 116 4.51 18.73 -8.67
N VAL A 117 3.49 17.96 -8.29
CA VAL A 117 3.23 17.54 -6.92
C VAL A 117 3.55 16.06 -6.79
N PRO A 118 4.76 15.68 -6.31
CA PRO A 118 5.04 14.31 -5.93
C PRO A 118 4.38 13.94 -4.60
N ASN A 119 3.81 12.75 -4.53
CA ASN A 119 3.06 12.26 -3.39
C ASN A 119 3.48 10.83 -3.03
N GLY A 120 3.53 10.59 -1.72
CA GLY A 120 3.43 9.26 -1.14
C GLY A 120 2.16 9.21 -0.33
N SER A 121 1.00 9.37 -0.98
CA SER A 121 -0.30 9.44 -0.32
C SER A 121 -0.92 8.04 -0.28
N PRO A 122 -1.07 7.41 0.89
CA PRO A 122 -1.59 6.06 1.01
C PRO A 122 -3.10 6.02 0.78
N PHE A 123 -3.56 4.91 0.23
CA PHE A 123 -4.96 4.61 0.02
C PHE A 123 -5.70 4.51 1.35
N ARG A 124 -6.87 5.14 1.38
CA ARG A 124 -7.98 4.80 2.27
C ARG A 124 -9.26 5.02 1.49
N ARG A 125 -10.32 4.30 1.86
CA ARG A 125 -11.63 4.47 1.21
C ARG A 125 -12.05 5.95 1.21
N GLY A 126 -12.39 6.48 0.03
CA GLY A 126 -12.82 7.87 -0.17
C GLY A 126 -11.70 8.92 -0.32
N VAL A 127 -10.42 8.55 -0.18
CA VAL A 127 -9.31 9.52 -0.23
C VAL A 127 -9.14 10.20 -1.60
N ILE A 128 -9.55 9.53 -2.67
CA ILE A 128 -9.36 10.03 -4.05
C ILE A 128 -10.18 11.30 -4.26
N GLU A 129 -11.45 11.32 -3.82
CA GLU A 129 -12.30 12.51 -3.90
C GLU A 129 -11.74 13.66 -3.07
N GLU A 130 -11.19 13.36 -1.89
CA GLU A 130 -10.57 14.35 -1.01
C GLU A 130 -9.32 14.98 -1.64
N ARG A 131 -8.44 14.16 -2.23
CA ARG A 131 -7.25 14.64 -2.95
C ARG A 131 -7.62 15.50 -4.15
N LEU A 132 -8.66 15.11 -4.89
CA LEU A 132 -9.14 15.92 -6.02
C LEU A 132 -9.65 17.28 -5.55
N ASN A 133 -10.41 17.33 -4.44
CA ASN A 133 -10.89 18.59 -3.87
C ASN A 133 -9.71 19.50 -3.45
N VAL A 134 -8.69 18.94 -2.79
CA VAL A 134 -7.48 19.68 -2.42
C VAL A 134 -6.75 20.21 -3.66
N ALA A 135 -6.52 19.36 -4.67
CA ALA A 135 -5.85 19.78 -5.90
C ALA A 135 -6.62 20.86 -6.66
N VAL A 136 -7.95 20.73 -6.78
CA VAL A 136 -8.80 21.74 -7.42
C VAL A 136 -8.75 23.06 -6.68
N ALA A 137 -8.77 23.07 -5.35
CA ALA A 137 -8.64 24.30 -4.56
C ALA A 137 -7.32 25.03 -4.87
N ARG A 138 -6.20 24.30 -4.88
CA ARG A 138 -4.89 24.87 -5.22
C ARG A 138 -4.78 25.37 -6.66
N VAL A 139 -5.39 24.68 -7.62
CA VAL A 139 -5.46 25.13 -9.01
C VAL A 139 -6.30 26.41 -9.14
N VAL A 140 -7.41 26.50 -8.40
CA VAL A 140 -8.27 27.70 -8.39
C VAL A 140 -7.55 28.91 -7.79
N GLU A 141 -6.88 28.73 -6.67
CA GLU A 141 -6.18 29.82 -5.96
C GLU A 141 -4.96 30.32 -6.72
N SER A 142 -4.16 29.42 -7.28
CA SER A 142 -2.93 29.78 -7.99
C SER A 142 -3.14 30.16 -9.46
N GLY A 143 -4.22 29.69 -10.07
CA GLY A 143 -4.41 29.76 -11.52
C GLY A 143 -3.40 28.92 -12.32
N LEU A 144 -2.65 28.02 -11.67
CA LEU A 144 -1.62 27.21 -12.30
C LEU A 144 -2.13 25.79 -12.59
N PRO A 145 -1.76 25.19 -13.74
CA PRO A 145 -2.00 23.77 -13.96
C PRO A 145 -1.17 22.91 -12.99
N MET A 146 -1.68 21.73 -12.66
CA MET A 146 -1.09 20.83 -11.68
C MET A 146 -0.95 19.40 -12.22
N VAL A 147 0.23 18.81 -12.02
CA VAL A 147 0.47 17.37 -12.13
C VAL A 147 0.53 16.78 -10.73
N TYR A 148 -0.44 15.94 -10.39
CA TYR A 148 -0.44 15.15 -9.16
C TYR A 148 0.14 13.77 -9.46
N LEU A 149 1.37 13.51 -9.01
CA LEU A 149 2.08 12.25 -9.19
C LEU A 149 2.11 11.52 -7.85
N ASN A 150 1.54 10.32 -7.76
CA ASN A 150 1.50 9.53 -6.54
C ASN A 150 2.21 8.19 -6.68
N GLN A 151 2.80 7.75 -5.57
CA GLN A 151 3.39 6.42 -5.45
C GLN A 151 2.36 5.32 -5.72
N LEU A 152 2.84 4.17 -6.19
CA LEU A 152 2.08 2.94 -6.34
C LEU A 152 2.76 1.80 -5.56
N GLY A 153 1.95 0.92 -4.97
CA GLY A 153 2.38 -0.37 -4.41
C GLY A 153 2.08 -0.53 -2.93
N GLY A 154 2.21 -1.76 -2.43
CA GLY A 154 2.15 -2.08 -1.01
C GLY A 154 3.49 -1.87 -0.31
N GLN A 155 3.51 -1.21 0.84
CA GLN A 155 4.66 -1.13 1.73
C GLN A 155 4.21 -1.45 3.15
N ASP A 156 4.59 -2.63 3.62
CA ASP A 156 4.16 -3.18 4.90
C ASP A 156 2.62 -3.13 5.03
N GLU A 157 2.09 -2.24 5.88
CA GLU A 157 0.65 -2.11 6.07
C GLU A 157 -0.05 -1.08 5.18
N LEU A 158 0.73 -0.22 4.51
CA LEU A 158 0.18 0.81 3.64
C LEU A 158 0.11 0.30 2.21
N VAL A 159 -0.90 0.78 1.48
CA VAL A 159 -1.01 0.59 0.04
C VAL A 159 -1.10 1.97 -0.58
N PHE A 160 -0.33 2.22 -1.62
CA PHE A 160 -0.41 3.42 -2.44
C PHE A 160 -1.06 3.02 -3.76
N GLU A 161 -2.19 3.64 -4.10
CA GLU A 161 -2.97 3.26 -5.26
C GLU A 161 -2.48 3.88 -6.58
N GLY A 162 -1.50 4.80 -6.54
CA GLY A 162 -1.18 5.63 -7.69
C GLY A 162 -2.34 6.59 -7.98
N ALA A 163 -3.09 6.34 -9.07
CA ALA A 163 -4.17 7.21 -9.54
C ALA A 163 -3.71 8.66 -9.80
N SER A 164 -2.49 8.81 -10.32
CA SER A 164 -1.90 10.12 -10.67
C SER A 164 -2.73 10.82 -11.74
N PHE A 165 -2.82 12.15 -11.69
CA PHE A 165 -3.67 12.92 -12.60
C PHE A 165 -3.09 14.29 -12.95
N VAL A 166 -3.64 14.92 -13.98
CA VAL A 166 -3.28 16.28 -14.41
C VAL A 166 -4.53 17.15 -14.51
N LEU A 167 -4.51 18.29 -13.84
CA LEU A 167 -5.50 19.35 -13.93
C LEU A 167 -4.92 20.55 -14.67
N ASN A 168 -5.64 21.07 -15.64
CA ASN A 168 -5.34 22.36 -16.25
C ASN A 168 -5.78 23.52 -15.34
N ALA A 169 -5.28 24.73 -15.60
CA ALA A 169 -5.68 25.95 -14.88
C ALA A 169 -7.21 26.23 -14.94
N ASP A 170 -7.90 25.76 -15.99
CA ASP A 170 -9.35 25.84 -16.12
C ASP A 170 -10.12 24.77 -15.32
N ARG A 171 -9.39 23.90 -14.59
CA ARG A 171 -9.82 22.71 -13.83
C ARG A 171 -10.26 21.52 -14.67
N SER A 172 -10.06 21.56 -15.99
CA SER A 172 -10.28 20.38 -16.82
C SER A 172 -9.24 19.30 -16.53
N PHE A 173 -9.67 18.05 -16.47
CA PHE A 173 -8.76 16.91 -16.48
C PHE A 173 -8.08 16.82 -17.85
N ALA A 174 -6.75 16.78 -17.83
CA ALA A 174 -5.97 16.47 -19.01
C ALA A 174 -5.60 14.97 -19.05
N GLN A 175 -5.35 14.34 -17.91
CA GLN A 175 -4.92 12.94 -17.81
C GLN A 175 -5.35 12.35 -16.46
N GLN A 176 -5.72 11.07 -16.44
CA GLN A 176 -5.88 10.25 -15.24
C GLN A 176 -5.26 8.87 -15.50
N LEU A 177 -4.25 8.51 -14.70
CA LEU A 177 -3.62 7.19 -14.70
C LEU A 177 -4.47 6.20 -13.88
N PRO A 178 -4.44 4.89 -14.20
CA PRO A 178 -5.21 3.88 -13.48
C PRO A 178 -4.78 3.77 -12.02
N ALA A 179 -5.71 3.35 -11.14
CA ALA A 179 -5.36 2.99 -9.77
C ALA A 179 -4.86 1.54 -9.70
N PHE A 180 -4.06 1.23 -8.68
CA PHE A 180 -3.54 -0.10 -8.34
C PHE A 180 -2.75 -0.82 -9.45
N ARG A 181 -2.32 -0.10 -10.50
CA ARG A 181 -1.60 -0.64 -11.65
C ARG A 181 -0.46 0.27 -12.07
N GLU A 182 0.67 -0.34 -12.42
CA GLU A 182 1.83 0.39 -12.92
C GLU A 182 1.53 0.99 -14.29
N ALA A 183 1.85 2.26 -14.46
CA ALA A 183 1.64 2.97 -15.70
C ALA A 183 2.66 4.10 -15.86
N ILE A 184 3.06 4.33 -17.12
CA ILE A 184 3.89 5.46 -17.54
C ILE A 184 3.09 6.21 -18.58
N ALA A 185 2.93 7.52 -18.40
CA ALA A 185 2.27 8.39 -19.36
C ALA A 185 3.20 9.53 -19.80
N ILE A 186 3.15 9.85 -21.08
CA ILE A 186 3.79 11.04 -21.65
C ILE A 186 2.68 12.08 -21.83
N THR A 187 2.86 13.26 -21.23
CA THR A 187 1.94 14.38 -21.40
C THR A 187 2.56 15.45 -22.29
N HIS A 188 1.74 16.10 -23.10
CA HIS A 188 2.16 17.14 -24.03
C HIS A 188 1.65 18.49 -23.54
N TRP A 189 2.54 19.49 -23.52
CA TRP A 189 2.28 20.79 -22.93
C TRP A 189 2.54 21.91 -23.92
N GLU A 190 1.64 22.89 -23.95
CA GLU A 190 1.76 24.08 -24.78
C GLU A 190 1.68 25.34 -23.93
N ARG A 191 2.45 26.37 -24.31
CA ARG A 191 2.43 27.68 -23.66
C ARG A 191 1.65 28.65 -24.54
N GLY A 192 0.52 29.12 -24.03
CA GLY A 192 -0.34 30.13 -24.66
C GLY A 192 -0.31 31.48 -23.92
N PRO A 193 -1.17 32.43 -24.32
CA PRO A 193 -1.32 33.73 -23.65
C PRO A 193 -1.72 33.60 -22.17
N ASP A 194 -2.52 32.57 -21.86
CA ASP A 194 -3.06 32.31 -20.51
C ASP A 194 -2.18 31.36 -19.68
N GLY A 195 -0.93 31.12 -20.11
CA GLY A 195 0.02 30.23 -19.44
C GLY A 195 0.12 28.83 -20.06
N TRP A 196 0.51 27.85 -19.25
CA TRP A 196 0.71 26.48 -19.70
C TRP A 196 -0.58 25.68 -19.67
N ARG A 197 -0.76 24.82 -20.67
CA ARG A 197 -1.87 23.88 -20.76
C ARG A 197 -1.36 22.51 -21.17
N CYS A 198 -1.81 21.47 -20.47
CA CYS A 198 -1.64 20.09 -20.89
C CYS A 198 -2.72 19.74 -21.92
N LEU A 199 -2.29 19.18 -23.04
CA LEU A 199 -3.20 18.64 -24.06
C LEU A 199 -3.96 17.42 -23.50
N PRO A 200 -5.20 17.17 -23.98
CA PRO A 200 -5.99 16.02 -23.53
C PRO A 200 -5.27 14.69 -23.82
N GLY A 201 -5.23 13.83 -22.82
CA GLY A 201 -4.77 12.45 -22.88
C GLY A 201 -5.84 11.48 -22.37
N GLU A 202 -5.41 10.30 -21.91
CA GLU A 202 -6.33 9.27 -21.41
C GLU A 202 -6.82 9.62 -20.00
N VAL A 203 -8.11 9.43 -19.76
CA VAL A 203 -8.72 9.57 -18.44
C VAL A 203 -9.26 8.21 -18.02
N ALA A 204 -8.44 7.44 -17.29
CA ALA A 204 -8.81 6.13 -16.80
C ALA A 204 -9.96 6.21 -15.77
N PRO A 205 -10.90 5.25 -15.77
CA PRO A 205 -11.83 5.10 -14.65
C PRO A 205 -11.04 4.73 -13.39
N ILE A 206 -11.56 5.14 -12.24
CA ILE A 206 -10.94 4.86 -10.94
C ILE A 206 -11.83 3.92 -10.14
N GLU A 207 -11.23 2.83 -9.69
CA GLU A 207 -11.84 1.86 -8.80
C GLU A 207 -12.37 2.55 -7.54
N ASN A 208 -13.58 2.19 -7.12
CA ASN A 208 -14.19 2.75 -5.92
C ASN A 208 -14.90 1.69 -5.08
N GLY A 209 -15.30 2.07 -3.86
CA GLY A 209 -16.05 1.19 -2.97
C GLY A 209 -15.36 -0.15 -2.74
N ASP A 210 -16.09 -1.23 -2.96
CA ASP A 210 -15.62 -2.59 -2.64
C ASP A 210 -14.59 -3.11 -3.68
N GLU A 211 -14.60 -2.60 -4.92
CA GLU A 211 -13.56 -2.88 -5.92
C GLU A 211 -12.21 -2.31 -5.47
N ALA A 212 -12.18 -1.05 -5.02
CA ALA A 212 -10.97 -0.41 -4.53
C ALA A 212 -10.43 -1.09 -3.26
N ASP A 213 -11.33 -1.42 -2.31
CA ASP A 213 -10.95 -2.15 -1.09
C ASP A 213 -10.33 -3.52 -1.43
N TYR A 214 -10.91 -4.25 -2.39
CA TYR A 214 -10.37 -5.54 -2.85
C TYR A 214 -9.02 -5.37 -3.55
N ALA A 215 -8.91 -4.43 -4.49
CA ALA A 215 -7.67 -4.15 -5.23
C ALA A 215 -6.53 -3.75 -4.29
N ALA A 216 -6.81 -2.95 -3.26
CA ALA A 216 -5.83 -2.59 -2.24
C ALA A 216 -5.33 -3.82 -1.47
N CYS A 217 -6.23 -4.70 -1.02
CA CYS A 217 -5.86 -5.93 -0.31
C CYS A 217 -4.99 -6.86 -1.17
N VAL A 218 -5.34 -7.02 -2.45
CA VAL A 218 -4.59 -7.83 -3.41
C VAL A 218 -3.21 -7.24 -3.67
N LEU A 219 -3.11 -5.93 -3.93
CA LEU A 219 -1.84 -5.25 -4.16
C LEU A 219 -0.93 -5.31 -2.93
N GLY A 220 -1.49 -5.07 -1.74
CA GLY A 220 -0.76 -5.16 -0.47
C GLY A 220 -0.18 -6.55 -0.24
N LEU A 221 -1.00 -7.61 -0.41
CA LEU A 221 -0.54 -9.00 -0.28
C LEU A 221 0.53 -9.36 -1.32
N ARG A 222 0.30 -9.01 -2.59
CA ARG A 222 1.24 -9.27 -3.69
C ARG A 222 2.60 -8.65 -3.38
N ASP A 223 2.62 -7.36 -3.10
CA ASP A 223 3.87 -6.63 -2.88
C ASP A 223 4.58 -7.10 -1.62
N TYR A 224 3.85 -7.44 -0.55
CA TYR A 224 4.48 -7.97 0.65
C TYR A 224 5.20 -9.31 0.37
N VAL A 225 4.57 -10.19 -0.43
CA VAL A 225 5.16 -11.48 -0.83
C VAL A 225 6.35 -11.28 -1.77
N GLU A 226 6.20 -10.47 -2.82
CA GLU A 226 7.23 -10.28 -3.84
C GLU A 226 8.45 -9.52 -3.31
N LYS A 227 8.24 -8.42 -2.59
CA LYS A 227 9.35 -7.59 -2.06
C LYS A 227 10.17 -8.32 -1.00
N ASN A 228 9.53 -9.21 -0.24
CA ASN A 228 10.21 -10.10 0.71
C ASN A 228 10.64 -11.44 0.11
N ARG A 229 10.37 -11.68 -1.18
CA ARG A 229 10.82 -12.86 -1.95
C ARG A 229 10.31 -14.18 -1.40
N PHE A 230 9.08 -14.22 -0.90
CA PHE A 230 8.46 -15.48 -0.50
C PHE A 230 8.06 -16.30 -1.74
N PRO A 231 8.28 -17.64 -1.76
CA PRO A 231 7.96 -18.47 -2.91
C PRO A 231 6.44 -18.62 -3.15
N GLY A 232 5.62 -18.27 -2.17
CA GLY A 232 4.16 -18.33 -2.20
C GLY A 232 3.58 -18.15 -0.80
N VAL A 233 2.31 -18.52 -0.63
CA VAL A 233 1.61 -18.43 0.66
C VAL A 233 0.98 -19.76 1.07
N VAL A 234 0.82 -19.91 2.38
CA VAL A 234 0.03 -20.99 2.99
C VAL A 234 -1.01 -20.38 3.93
N LEU A 235 -2.23 -20.90 3.92
CA LEU A 235 -3.26 -20.47 4.87
C LEU A 235 -4.16 -21.63 5.31
N GLY A 236 -4.79 -21.44 6.47
CA GLY A 236 -5.85 -22.32 6.93
C GLY A 236 -7.16 -22.04 6.19
N LEU A 237 -7.76 -23.05 5.56
CA LEU A 237 -9.05 -22.92 4.90
C LEU A 237 -10.12 -23.61 5.73
N SER A 238 -10.93 -22.83 6.44
CA SER A 238 -11.87 -23.33 7.46
C SER A 238 -13.25 -23.69 6.91
N GLY A 239 -13.53 -23.35 5.66
CA GLY A 239 -14.89 -23.31 5.08
C GLY A 239 -15.63 -22.01 5.39
N GLY A 240 -15.07 -21.16 6.28
CA GLY A 240 -15.62 -19.85 6.58
C GLY A 240 -15.22 -18.78 5.56
N ILE A 241 -16.08 -17.76 5.45
CA ILE A 241 -15.96 -16.67 4.48
C ILE A 241 -14.64 -15.89 4.56
N ASP A 242 -14.07 -15.68 5.75
CA ASP A 242 -12.83 -14.90 5.90
C ASP A 242 -11.64 -15.62 5.26
N SER A 243 -11.53 -16.93 5.48
CA SER A 243 -10.49 -17.75 4.86
C SER A 243 -10.70 -17.91 3.35
N ALA A 244 -11.96 -17.96 2.90
CA ALA A 244 -12.30 -18.05 1.48
C ALA A 244 -11.89 -16.78 0.72
N ILE A 245 -12.18 -15.59 1.25
CA ILE A 245 -11.77 -14.34 0.59
C ILE A 245 -10.26 -14.15 0.60
N CYS A 246 -9.58 -14.55 1.68
CA CYS A 246 -8.12 -14.52 1.73
C CYS A 246 -7.49 -15.46 0.70
N ALA A 247 -8.06 -16.65 0.51
CA ALA A 247 -7.62 -17.58 -0.53
C ALA A 247 -7.81 -16.97 -1.93
N ALA A 248 -8.97 -16.38 -2.21
CA ALA A 248 -9.24 -15.73 -3.50
C ALA A 248 -8.27 -14.56 -3.76
N MET A 249 -8.08 -13.67 -2.77
CA MET A 249 -7.13 -12.56 -2.86
C MET A 249 -5.69 -13.05 -3.08
N ALA A 250 -5.30 -14.15 -2.42
CA ALA A 250 -3.98 -14.74 -2.62
C ALA A 250 -3.78 -15.29 -4.05
N VAL A 251 -4.81 -15.90 -4.64
CA VAL A 251 -4.77 -16.38 -6.02
C VAL A 251 -4.67 -15.21 -7.00
N ASP A 252 -5.48 -14.18 -6.82
CA ASP A 252 -5.44 -12.98 -7.68
C ASP A 252 -4.13 -12.18 -7.51
N ALA A 253 -3.50 -12.29 -6.33
CA ALA A 253 -2.21 -11.68 -6.06
C ALA A 253 -1.06 -12.44 -6.71
N LEU A 254 -1.04 -13.78 -6.64
CA LEU A 254 0.18 -14.58 -6.83
C LEU A 254 0.09 -15.71 -7.86
N GLY A 255 -1.12 -16.06 -8.33
CA GLY A 255 -1.39 -17.28 -9.07
C GLY A 255 -1.69 -18.47 -8.16
N SER A 256 -2.56 -19.38 -8.61
CA SER A 256 -3.03 -20.51 -7.79
C SER A 256 -1.94 -21.52 -7.47
N GLU A 257 -0.92 -21.63 -8.30
CA GLU A 257 0.23 -22.51 -8.12
C GLU A 257 1.11 -22.11 -6.93
N ARG A 258 1.02 -20.85 -6.49
CA ARG A 258 1.76 -20.30 -5.34
C ARG A 258 0.89 -20.19 -4.09
N VAL A 259 -0.33 -20.72 -4.11
CA VAL A 259 -1.25 -20.72 -2.97
C VAL A 259 -1.49 -22.14 -2.49
N ARG A 260 -1.24 -22.36 -1.19
CA ARG A 260 -1.50 -23.63 -0.49
C ARG A 260 -2.53 -23.43 0.60
N CYS A 261 -3.63 -24.17 0.53
CA CYS A 261 -4.69 -24.17 1.53
C CYS A 261 -4.65 -25.47 2.35
N VAL A 262 -4.78 -25.34 3.67
CA VAL A 262 -4.77 -26.48 4.60
C VAL A 262 -6.04 -26.47 5.44
N MET A 263 -6.87 -27.50 5.31
CA MET A 263 -7.99 -27.75 6.21
C MET A 263 -7.49 -28.56 7.40
N MET A 264 -7.79 -28.07 8.61
CA MET A 264 -7.28 -28.63 9.87
C MET A 264 -8.42 -29.03 10.80
N PRO A 265 -9.13 -30.13 10.47
CA PRO A 265 -10.35 -30.51 11.16
C PRO A 265 -10.06 -31.09 12.54
N TYR A 266 -11.03 -30.94 13.43
CA TYR A 266 -11.09 -31.64 14.71
C TYR A 266 -12.42 -32.38 14.86
N ARG A 267 -12.67 -32.98 16.02
CA ARG A 267 -13.86 -33.78 16.34
C ARG A 267 -15.19 -33.03 16.14
N PHE A 268 -15.17 -31.70 16.22
CA PHE A 268 -16.36 -30.84 16.10
C PHE A 268 -16.49 -30.15 14.74
N THR A 269 -15.62 -30.44 13.76
CA THR A 269 -15.73 -29.86 12.42
C THR A 269 -16.91 -30.50 11.69
N SER A 270 -17.84 -29.67 11.18
CA SER A 270 -19.00 -30.15 10.43
C SER A 270 -18.60 -30.64 9.05
N GLN A 271 -19.40 -31.55 8.47
CA GLN A 271 -19.22 -31.99 7.08
C GLN A 271 -19.38 -30.82 6.10
N GLU A 272 -20.30 -29.90 6.38
CA GLU A 272 -20.52 -28.68 5.58
C GLU A 272 -19.24 -27.85 5.46
N SER A 273 -18.51 -27.61 6.56
CA SER A 273 -17.24 -26.86 6.51
C SER A 273 -16.16 -27.56 5.68
N LEU A 274 -16.14 -28.90 5.68
CA LEU A 274 -15.21 -29.69 4.85
C LEU A 274 -15.55 -29.57 3.37
N ASP A 275 -16.85 -29.66 3.05
CA ASP A 275 -17.36 -29.58 1.69
C ASP A 275 -17.15 -28.17 1.11
N ASP A 276 -17.45 -27.12 1.88
CA ASP A 276 -17.27 -25.72 1.48
C ASP A 276 -15.79 -25.37 1.27
N ALA A 277 -14.91 -25.79 2.17
CA ALA A 277 -13.47 -25.57 2.02
C ALA A 277 -12.95 -26.26 0.75
N LYS A 278 -13.38 -27.50 0.50
CA LYS A 278 -13.00 -28.23 -0.70
C LYS A 278 -13.54 -27.56 -1.97
N ALA A 279 -14.81 -27.17 -1.98
CA ALA A 279 -15.43 -26.50 -3.13
C ALA A 279 -14.73 -25.17 -3.45
N CYS A 280 -14.41 -24.37 -2.43
CA CYS A 280 -13.63 -23.14 -2.57
C CYS A 280 -12.25 -23.41 -3.17
N ALA A 281 -11.53 -24.41 -2.65
CA ALA A 281 -10.21 -24.75 -3.15
C ALA A 281 -10.23 -25.26 -4.60
N ASP A 282 -11.21 -26.11 -4.95
CA ASP A 282 -11.39 -26.63 -6.30
C ASP A 282 -11.72 -25.49 -7.29
N ALA A 283 -12.59 -24.54 -6.89
CA ALA A 283 -12.96 -23.39 -7.72
C ALA A 283 -11.78 -22.44 -7.98
N LEU A 284 -10.90 -22.28 -6.98
CA LEU A 284 -9.70 -21.45 -7.08
C LEU A 284 -8.50 -22.18 -7.72
N GLY A 285 -8.59 -23.50 -7.90
CA GLY A 285 -7.51 -24.33 -8.46
C GLY A 285 -6.25 -24.36 -7.60
N VAL A 286 -6.39 -24.24 -6.28
CA VAL A 286 -5.26 -24.18 -5.33
C VAL A 286 -4.89 -25.56 -4.80
N ARG A 287 -3.64 -25.72 -4.35
CA ARG A 287 -3.24 -26.93 -3.64
C ARG A 287 -3.98 -27.02 -2.31
N TYR A 288 -4.77 -28.07 -2.12
CA TYR A 288 -5.57 -28.31 -0.92
C TYR A 288 -5.19 -29.61 -0.22
N GLU A 289 -4.92 -29.52 1.08
CA GLU A 289 -4.54 -30.66 1.91
C GLU A 289 -5.33 -30.66 3.22
N ILE A 290 -5.55 -31.85 3.78
CA ILE A 290 -6.23 -32.03 5.06
C ILE A 290 -5.23 -32.56 6.08
N VAL A 291 -5.10 -31.86 7.21
CA VAL A 291 -4.22 -32.25 8.33
C VAL A 291 -5.04 -32.21 9.63
N PRO A 292 -5.63 -33.34 10.06
CA PRO A 292 -6.41 -33.40 11.30
C PRO A 292 -5.57 -33.03 12.52
N ILE A 293 -6.18 -32.33 13.48
CA ILE A 293 -5.47 -31.84 14.68
C ILE A 293 -5.74 -32.65 15.94
N ALA A 294 -6.43 -33.79 15.84
CA ALA A 294 -6.86 -34.54 17.00
C ALA A 294 -5.69 -35.03 17.87
N GLU A 295 -4.73 -35.74 17.26
CA GLU A 295 -3.54 -36.24 17.95
C GLU A 295 -2.72 -35.13 18.64
N PRO A 296 -2.34 -34.02 17.96
CA PRO A 296 -1.58 -32.96 18.63
C PRO A 296 -2.37 -32.27 19.74
N VAL A 297 -3.68 -32.04 19.58
CA VAL A 297 -4.52 -31.45 20.64
C VAL A 297 -4.61 -32.39 21.83
N GLU A 298 -4.87 -33.67 21.62
CA GLU A 298 -4.97 -34.68 22.68
C GLU A 298 -3.64 -34.88 23.41
N GLY A 299 -2.50 -34.75 22.71
CA GLY A 299 -1.18 -34.73 23.33
C GLY A 299 -1.01 -33.57 24.32
N PHE A 300 -1.45 -32.37 23.96
CA PHE A 300 -1.45 -31.23 24.89
C PHE A 300 -2.43 -31.42 26.05
N GLU A 301 -3.65 -31.92 25.79
CA GLU A 301 -4.62 -32.21 26.85
C GLU A 301 -4.08 -33.24 27.84
N HIS A 302 -3.40 -34.29 27.36
CA HIS A 302 -2.76 -35.28 28.21
C HIS A 302 -1.64 -34.67 29.08
N ALA A 303 -0.78 -33.85 28.49
CA ALA A 303 0.31 -33.19 29.22
C ALA A 303 -0.19 -32.20 30.29
N LEU A 304 -1.37 -31.62 30.10
CA LEU A 304 -1.99 -30.66 31.02
C LEU A 304 -2.98 -31.30 32.01
N ALA A 305 -3.24 -32.60 31.89
CA ALA A 305 -4.32 -33.27 32.61
C ALA A 305 -4.26 -33.11 34.14
N GLU A 306 -3.08 -33.28 34.74
CA GLU A 306 -2.91 -33.10 36.19
C GLU A 306 -3.06 -31.64 36.61
N LEU A 307 -2.54 -30.71 35.81
CA LEU A 307 -2.62 -29.27 36.09
C LEU A 307 -4.05 -28.74 36.00
N PHE A 308 -4.88 -29.33 35.12
CA PHE A 308 -6.27 -28.94 34.93
C PHE A 308 -7.26 -29.83 35.71
N ALA A 309 -6.76 -30.71 36.58
CA ALA A 309 -7.62 -31.58 37.37
C ALA A 309 -8.63 -30.78 38.21
N GLY A 310 -9.91 -31.10 38.07
CA GLY A 310 -11.01 -30.44 38.79
C GLY A 310 -11.51 -29.13 38.17
N THR A 311 -11.01 -28.74 36.99
CA THR A 311 -11.57 -27.63 36.20
C THR A 311 -12.60 -28.14 35.17
N ASN A 312 -13.41 -27.23 34.63
CA ASN A 312 -14.30 -27.52 33.51
C ASN A 312 -13.63 -27.11 32.19
N ARG A 313 -13.88 -27.87 31.11
CA ARG A 313 -13.49 -27.44 29.76
C ARG A 313 -14.14 -26.10 29.41
N GLY A 314 -13.41 -25.26 28.69
CA GLY A 314 -13.89 -23.98 28.19
C GLY A 314 -12.95 -23.38 27.13
N ILE A 315 -12.83 -22.05 27.16
CA ILE A 315 -12.07 -21.26 26.18
C ILE A 315 -10.59 -21.70 26.10
N THR A 316 -10.02 -22.24 27.18
CA THR A 316 -8.63 -22.73 27.19
C THR A 316 -8.43 -23.87 26.18
N GLU A 317 -9.31 -24.86 26.18
CA GLU A 317 -9.24 -26.02 25.27
C GLU A 317 -9.58 -25.64 23.82
N GLU A 318 -10.46 -24.65 23.61
CA GLU A 318 -10.71 -24.07 22.28
C GLU A 318 -9.46 -23.35 21.75
N ASN A 319 -8.82 -22.54 22.59
CA ASN A 319 -7.58 -21.85 22.25
C ASN A 319 -6.42 -22.81 21.95
N LEU A 320 -6.36 -23.98 22.63
CA LEU A 320 -5.37 -25.02 22.30
C LEU A 320 -5.53 -25.51 20.86
N GLN A 321 -6.76 -25.73 20.39
CA GLN A 321 -7.02 -26.13 19.01
C GLN A 321 -6.49 -25.07 18.02
N SER A 322 -6.79 -23.79 18.26
CA SER A 322 -6.31 -22.69 17.43
C SER A 322 -4.78 -22.60 17.40
N ARG A 323 -4.10 -22.77 18.56
CA ARG A 323 -2.63 -22.77 18.63
C ARG A 323 -1.97 -23.95 17.93
N VAL A 324 -2.60 -25.12 18.00
CA VAL A 324 -2.14 -26.30 17.24
C VAL A 324 -2.22 -26.03 15.73
N ARG A 325 -3.33 -25.45 15.24
CA ARG A 325 -3.47 -25.04 13.84
C ARG A 325 -2.39 -24.05 13.41
N GLY A 326 -2.16 -23.00 14.21
CA GLY A 326 -1.08 -22.03 13.97
C GLY A 326 0.30 -22.71 13.92
N THR A 327 0.56 -23.64 14.83
CA THR A 327 1.83 -24.40 14.87
C THR A 327 2.02 -25.24 13.61
N LEU A 328 0.97 -25.89 13.09
CA LEU A 328 1.04 -26.67 11.85
C LEU A 328 1.32 -25.79 10.64
N LEU A 329 0.61 -24.67 10.49
CA LEU A 329 0.84 -23.72 9.39
C LEU A 329 2.26 -23.15 9.42
N MET A 330 2.74 -22.74 10.60
CA MET A 330 4.12 -22.28 10.77
C MET A 330 5.14 -23.38 10.49
N SER A 331 4.86 -24.63 10.87
CA SER A 331 5.75 -25.77 10.58
C SER A 331 5.84 -26.02 9.07
N ILE A 332 4.74 -25.91 8.34
CA ILE A 332 4.69 -25.98 6.88
C ILE A 332 5.48 -24.83 6.26
N SER A 333 5.24 -23.59 6.73
CA SER A 333 5.97 -22.40 6.30
C SER A 333 7.48 -22.55 6.51
N ASN A 334 7.93 -22.97 7.70
CA ASN A 334 9.34 -23.16 8.00
C ASN A 334 9.99 -24.28 7.17
N LYS A 335 9.23 -25.34 6.86
CA LYS A 335 9.76 -26.45 6.07
C LYS A 335 9.90 -26.13 4.59
N PHE A 336 8.95 -25.40 4.02
CA PHE A 336 8.82 -25.23 2.56
C PHE A 336 9.01 -23.78 2.08
N GLY A 337 9.07 -22.81 2.98
CA GLY A 337 9.27 -21.39 2.69
C GLY A 337 8.03 -20.50 2.47
N PRO A 338 6.79 -20.95 2.19
CA PRO A 338 5.70 -20.02 1.92
C PRO A 338 5.32 -19.22 3.16
N MET A 339 4.88 -17.98 2.99
CA MET A 339 4.43 -17.13 4.09
C MET A 339 3.06 -17.57 4.58
N VAL A 340 2.85 -17.61 5.91
CA VAL A 340 1.52 -17.86 6.46
C VAL A 340 0.65 -16.60 6.34
N VAL A 341 -0.50 -16.72 5.67
CA VAL A 341 -1.54 -15.68 5.64
C VAL A 341 -2.57 -15.96 6.74
N THR A 342 -2.83 -14.96 7.59
CA THR A 342 -3.90 -15.03 8.59
C THR A 342 -5.18 -14.41 8.05
N THR A 343 -6.31 -14.79 8.63
CA THR A 343 -7.64 -14.54 8.06
C THR A 343 -8.56 -13.80 9.04
N GLY A 344 -8.01 -13.14 10.05
CA GLY A 344 -8.80 -12.42 11.05
C GLY A 344 -9.23 -11.04 10.54
N ASN A 345 -10.52 -10.73 10.60
CA ASN A 345 -11.05 -9.46 10.12
C ASN A 345 -11.01 -8.36 11.21
N LYS A 346 -11.27 -7.11 10.83
CA LYS A 346 -11.21 -5.95 11.75
C LYS A 346 -12.20 -6.05 12.91
N SER A 347 -13.36 -6.66 12.69
CA SER A 347 -14.37 -6.85 13.76
C SER A 347 -13.83 -7.78 14.86
N GLU A 348 -13.20 -8.89 14.49
CA GLU A 348 -12.57 -9.83 15.42
C GLU A 348 -11.42 -9.17 16.17
N MET A 349 -10.52 -8.48 15.46
CA MET A 349 -9.39 -7.79 16.07
C MET A 349 -9.85 -6.71 17.06
N SER A 350 -10.92 -5.97 16.73
CA SER A 350 -11.45 -4.89 17.57
C SER A 350 -12.07 -5.41 18.87
N CYS A 351 -12.71 -6.58 18.84
CA CYS A 351 -13.36 -7.17 20.01
C CYS A 351 -12.46 -8.15 20.77
N GLY A 352 -11.23 -8.38 20.31
CA GLY A 352 -10.35 -9.42 20.85
C GLY A 352 -10.88 -10.84 20.63
N TYR A 353 -11.73 -11.03 19.62
CA TYR A 353 -12.31 -12.33 19.27
C TYR A 353 -11.35 -13.13 18.40
N ALA A 354 -10.17 -13.38 18.95
CA ALA A 354 -9.04 -14.03 18.28
C ALA A 354 -8.16 -14.75 19.31
N THR A 355 -7.45 -15.79 18.88
CA THR A 355 -6.52 -16.53 19.71
C THR A 355 -5.09 -16.09 19.42
N LEU A 356 -4.45 -15.43 20.39
CA LEU A 356 -3.01 -15.15 20.30
C LEU A 356 -2.21 -16.44 20.08
N TYR A 357 -1.33 -16.40 19.08
CA TYR A 357 -0.51 -17.52 18.62
C TYR A 357 -1.31 -18.70 18.04
N GLY A 358 -2.60 -18.51 17.78
CA GLY A 358 -3.49 -19.44 17.09
C GLY A 358 -3.86 -18.91 15.71
N ASP A 359 -5.09 -18.45 15.54
CA ASP A 359 -5.58 -17.81 14.30
C ASP A 359 -4.80 -16.55 13.91
N MET A 360 -4.18 -15.87 14.89
CA MET A 360 -3.29 -14.72 14.65
C MET A 360 -1.86 -15.10 14.21
N ASN A 361 -1.53 -16.39 14.15
CA ASN A 361 -0.17 -16.83 13.86
C ASN A 361 0.13 -16.81 12.35
N GLY A 362 0.80 -15.75 11.88
CA GLY A 362 1.29 -15.69 10.50
C GLY A 362 2.06 -14.40 10.19
N GLY A 363 2.44 -14.25 8.91
CA GLY A 363 3.30 -13.16 8.44
C GLY A 363 2.56 -11.96 7.88
N TYR A 364 1.34 -12.15 7.35
CA TYR A 364 0.55 -11.07 6.77
C TYR A 364 -0.96 -11.36 6.84
N ASN A 365 -1.77 -10.31 6.85
CA ASN A 365 -3.23 -10.41 6.86
C ASN A 365 -3.83 -9.37 5.89
N PRO A 366 -4.35 -9.81 4.72
CA PRO A 366 -4.90 -8.88 3.73
C PRO A 366 -6.19 -8.21 4.19
N ILE A 367 -6.93 -8.78 5.15
CA ILE A 367 -8.25 -8.28 5.55
C ILE A 367 -8.26 -7.72 6.98
N LYS A 368 -7.09 -7.49 7.59
CA LYS A 368 -6.99 -6.99 8.99
C LYS A 368 -7.74 -5.68 9.21
N ASP A 369 -7.90 -4.88 8.16
CA ASP A 369 -8.57 -3.57 8.22
C ASP A 369 -9.98 -3.57 7.59
N LEU A 370 -10.51 -4.74 7.20
CA LEU A 370 -11.89 -4.88 6.73
C LEU A 370 -12.81 -5.34 7.85
N TYR A 371 -13.87 -4.59 8.12
CA TYR A 371 -14.95 -5.07 9.00
C TYR A 371 -15.65 -6.28 8.39
N LYS A 372 -16.29 -7.10 9.24
CA LYS A 372 -16.98 -8.32 8.78
C LYS A 372 -18.00 -8.05 7.66
N THR A 373 -18.74 -6.95 7.74
CA THR A 373 -19.68 -6.54 6.69
C THR A 373 -18.98 -6.32 5.35
N ARG A 374 -17.79 -5.71 5.35
CA ARG A 374 -16.96 -5.50 4.16
C ARG A 374 -16.37 -6.79 3.62
N VAL A 375 -16.08 -7.76 4.46
CA VAL A 375 -15.71 -9.11 4.00
C VAL A 375 -16.84 -9.73 3.17
N PHE A 376 -18.10 -9.62 3.62
CA PHE A 376 -19.24 -10.11 2.82
C PHE A 376 -19.37 -9.37 1.48
N ASP A 377 -19.20 -8.05 1.49
CA ASP A 377 -19.32 -7.22 0.28
C ASP A 377 -18.19 -7.55 -0.71
N ALA A 378 -16.95 -7.70 -0.24
CA ALA A 378 -15.81 -8.12 -1.06
C ALA A 378 -16.03 -9.50 -1.70
N CYS A 379 -16.56 -10.48 -0.95
CA CYS A 379 -16.92 -11.79 -1.51
C CYS A 379 -17.97 -11.69 -2.60
N ARG A 380 -19.04 -10.91 -2.37
CA ARG A 380 -20.10 -10.71 -3.37
C ARG A 380 -19.56 -10.04 -4.63
N TRP A 381 -18.75 -8.99 -4.45
CA TRP A 381 -18.10 -8.30 -5.55
C TRP A 381 -17.20 -9.24 -6.36
N ARG A 382 -16.32 -9.99 -5.69
CA ARG A 382 -15.38 -10.92 -6.34
C ARG A 382 -16.05 -12.11 -7.04
N ASN A 383 -17.25 -12.50 -6.62
CA ASN A 383 -18.00 -13.54 -7.33
C ASN A 383 -18.72 -13.01 -8.58
N ALA A 384 -18.95 -11.70 -8.67
CA ALA A 384 -19.65 -11.06 -9.78
C ALA A 384 -18.71 -10.57 -10.89
N HIS A 385 -17.39 -10.55 -10.64
CA HIS A 385 -16.33 -10.07 -11.53
C HIS A 385 -15.18 -11.07 -11.54
#